data_AF-A0A6N9UYX9-F1
#
_entry.id   AF-A0A6N9UYX9-F1
#
_cell.length_a   1.000
_cell.length_b   1.000
_cell.length_c   1.000
_cell.angle_alpha   90.00
_cell.angle_beta   90.00
_cell.angle_gamma   90.00
#
_symmetry.space_group_name_H-M   'P 1'
#
loop_
_entity.id
_entity.type
_entity.pdbx_description
1 polymer ?
#
loop_
_entity_poly.entity_id
_entity_poly.type
_entity_poly.pdbx_seq_one_letter_code
_entity_poly.pdbx_strand_id
1 'polypeptide(L)'
;LAILDIAMPRLTGLQAARELSRVMPGLRILMLTMYDNEQYFFEALKAGAAGYVLKSVADRDLVEACRAAMRDEPFLYPGAVTALIRNFLDRAKDGEELPARAITE
;
A
#
# COMPACT_ATOMS: atom_id res chain seq x y z
N LEU A 1 -10.79 -10.07 0.70
CA LEU A 1 -10.41 -8.64 0.71
C LEU A 1 -10.79 -8.06 2.06
N ALA A 2 -9.87 -7.34 2.70
CA ALA A 2 -10.15 -6.53 3.89
C ALA A 2 -9.83 -5.06 3.59
N ILE A 3 -10.66 -4.16 4.08
CA ILE A 3 -10.43 -2.71 4.01
C ILE A 3 -10.18 -2.24 5.44
N LEU A 4 -9.02 -1.66 5.70
CA LEU A 4 -8.59 -1.28 7.04
C LEU A 4 -8.31 0.21 7.12
N ASP A 5 -8.82 0.85 8.17
CA ASP A 5 -8.38 2.19 8.52
C ASP A 5 -7.09 2.14 9.33
N ILE A 6 -6.16 3.07 9.10
CA ILE A 6 -4.97 3.21 9.94
C ILE A 6 -5.37 3.63 11.35
N ALA A 7 -6.29 4.59 11.46
CA ALA A 7 -6.74 5.18 12.72
C ALA A 7 -7.80 4.32 13.43
N MET A 8 -7.49 3.05 13.68
CA MET A 8 -8.35 2.15 14.46
C MET A 8 -8.01 2.18 15.96
N PRO A 9 -9.02 2.07 16.84
CA PRO A 9 -8.79 1.99 18.28
C PRO A 9 -8.17 0.63 18.68
N ARG A 10 -7.32 0.66 19.72
CA ARG A 10 -6.58 -0.50 20.29
C ARG A 10 -5.50 -1.08 19.38
N LEU A 11 -5.87 -1.51 18.17
CA LEU A 11 -4.97 -2.07 17.18
C LEU A 11 -5.05 -1.21 15.93
N THR A 12 -3.93 -0.59 15.55
CA THR A 12 -3.89 0.25 14.34
C THR A 12 -4.07 -0.61 13.09
N GLY A 13 -4.50 0.00 11.98
CA GLY A 13 -4.63 -0.70 10.69
C GLY A 13 -3.33 -1.34 10.22
N LEU A 14 -2.19 -0.72 10.50
CA LEU A 14 -0.88 -1.27 10.16
C LEU A 14 -0.56 -2.54 10.96
N GLN A 15 -0.87 -2.54 12.26
CA GLN A 15 -0.68 -3.72 13.09
C GLN A 15 -1.64 -4.83 12.69
N ALA A 16 -2.92 -4.49 12.45
CA ALA A 16 -3.91 -5.44 11.95
C ALA A 16 -3.49 -6.05 10.60
N ALA A 17 -2.95 -5.23 9.69
CA ALA A 17 -2.47 -5.69 8.40
C ALA A 17 -1.32 -6.71 8.55
N ARG A 18 -0.32 -6.44 9.39
CA ARG A 18 0.79 -7.38 9.65
C ARG A 18 0.29 -8.72 10.19
N GLU A 19 -0.63 -8.68 11.14
CA GLU A 19 -1.20 -9.90 11.73
C GLU A 19 -2.01 -10.68 10.70
N LEU A 20 -2.88 -10.00 9.94
CA LEU A 20 -3.71 -10.60 8.91
C LEU A 20 -2.89 -11.21 7.77
N SER A 21 -1.85 -10.52 7.30
CA SER A 21 -0.91 -11.03 6.29
C SER A 21 -0.20 -12.31 6.76
N ARG A 22 0.08 -12.42 8.07
CA ARG A 22 0.71 -13.60 8.66
C ARG A 22 -0.25 -14.78 8.80
N VAL A 23 -1.47 -14.55 9.28
CA VAL A 23 -2.44 -15.64 9.52
C VAL A 23 -3.21 -16.05 8.27
N MET A 24 -3.32 -15.16 7.28
CA MET A 24 -4.03 -15.40 6.03
C MET A 24 -3.25 -14.79 4.85
N PRO A 25 -2.19 -15.45 4.34
CA PRO A 25 -1.33 -14.92 3.28
C PRO A 25 -2.04 -14.60 1.96
N GLY A 26 -3.20 -15.21 1.69
CA GLY A 26 -4.02 -14.92 0.50
C GLY A 26 -4.99 -13.74 0.68
N LEU A 27 -5.02 -13.09 1.85
CA LEU A 27 -5.86 -11.94 2.08
C LEU A 27 -5.29 -10.70 1.42
N ARG A 28 -6.00 -10.16 0.43
CA ARG A 28 -5.75 -8.80 -0.06
C ARG A 28 -6.23 -7.77 0.97
N ILE A 29 -5.35 -6.83 1.32
CA ILE A 29 -5.61 -5.77 2.30
C ILE A 29 -5.51 -4.42 1.60
N LEU A 30 -6.55 -3.61 1.69
CA LEU A 30 -6.55 -2.21 1.26
C LEU A 30 -6.56 -1.29 2.48
N MET A 31 -5.65 -0.33 2.50
CA MET A 31 -5.68 0.74 3.51
C MET A 31 -6.61 1.85 3.05
N LEU A 32 -7.52 2.28 3.91
CA LEU A 32 -8.44 3.40 3.68
C LEU A 32 -8.22 4.44 4.77
N THR A 33 -7.56 5.54 4.48
CA THR A 33 -7.05 6.44 5.53
C THR A 33 -7.07 7.92 5.16
N MET A 34 -7.03 8.79 6.16
CA MET A 34 -6.84 10.24 5.97
C MET A 34 -5.36 10.63 5.80
N TYR A 35 -4.42 9.74 6.13
CA TYR A 35 -3.00 10.06 6.09
C TYR A 35 -2.45 9.91 4.67
N ASP A 36 -1.93 10.98 4.10
CA ASP A 36 -1.39 11.05 2.74
C ASP A 36 0.14 11.13 2.67
N ASN A 37 0.81 11.01 3.82
CA ASN A 37 2.27 11.05 3.88
C ASN A 37 2.92 9.72 3.47
N GLU A 38 4.15 9.86 2.96
CA GLU A 38 4.91 8.74 2.40
C GLU A 38 5.26 7.68 3.46
N GLN A 39 5.48 8.10 4.72
CA GLN A 39 5.85 7.19 5.80
C GLN A 39 4.75 6.15 6.07
N TYR A 40 3.49 6.58 6.21
CA TYR A 40 2.37 5.65 6.41
C TYR A 40 2.14 4.76 5.19
N PHE A 41 2.35 5.31 4.00
CA PHE A 41 2.26 4.55 2.76
C PHE A 41 3.28 3.41 2.71
N PHE A 42 4.57 3.68 2.96
CA PHE A 42 5.60 2.63 2.98
C PHE A 42 5.39 1.63 4.11
N GLU A 43 4.96 2.08 5.30
CA GLU A 43 4.66 1.17 6.41
C GLU A 43 3.46 0.26 6.11
N ALA A 44 2.46 0.74 5.36
CA ALA A 44 1.35 -0.08 4.88
C ALA A 44 1.82 -1.16 3.90
N LEU A 45 2.67 -0.80 2.93
CA LEU A 45 3.24 -1.77 1.99
C LEU A 45 4.06 -2.84 2.72
N LYS A 46 4.94 -2.44 3.66
CA LYS A 46 5.70 -3.37 4.50
C LYS A 46 4.81 -4.27 5.36
N ALA A 47 3.62 -3.79 5.73
CA ALA A 47 2.64 -4.57 6.47
C ALA A 47 1.87 -5.59 5.61
N GLY A 48 2.08 -5.60 4.28
CA GLY A 48 1.39 -6.48 3.35
C GLY A 48 0.12 -5.90 2.75
N ALA A 49 -0.06 -4.58 2.79
CA ALA A 49 -1.15 -3.94 2.06
C ALA A 49 -0.94 -4.06 0.54
N ALA A 50 -2.01 -4.45 -0.16
CA ALA A 50 -2.07 -4.53 -1.62
C ALA A 50 -2.42 -3.18 -2.28
N GLY A 51 -2.87 -2.21 -1.50
CA GLY A 51 -3.20 -0.88 -2.00
C GLY A 51 -3.52 0.12 -0.90
N TYR A 52 -3.57 1.39 -1.29
CA TYR A 52 -3.68 2.52 -0.37
C TYR A 52 -4.60 3.59 -0.96
N VAL A 53 -5.72 3.85 -0.27
CA VAL A 53 -6.79 4.75 -0.69
C VAL A 53 -6.94 5.87 0.34
N LEU A 54 -6.97 7.11 -0.14
CA LEU A 54 -7.28 8.24 0.71
C LEU A 54 -8.79 8.37 0.89
N LYS A 55 -9.22 8.52 2.14
CA LYS A 55 -10.63 8.74 2.50
C LYS A 55 -11.23 9.99 1.85
N SER A 56 -10.40 10.97 1.46
CA SER A 56 -10.82 12.18 0.73
C SER A 56 -11.32 11.92 -0.69
N VAL A 57 -10.97 10.78 -1.30
CA VAL A 57 -11.36 10.40 -2.68
C VAL A 57 -12.03 9.02 -2.74
N ALA A 58 -12.32 8.42 -1.58
CA ALA A 58 -12.83 7.06 -1.48
C ALA A 58 -14.23 6.88 -2.08
N ASP A 59 -15.02 7.97 -2.16
CA ASP A 59 -16.33 7.98 -2.83
C ASP A 59 -16.24 7.61 -4.31
N ARG A 60 -15.10 7.91 -4.96
CA ARG A 60 -14.85 7.61 -6.37
C ARG A 60 -13.98 6.38 -6.55
N ASP A 61 -12.95 6.28 -5.71
CA ASP A 61 -11.81 5.40 -5.98
C ASP A 61 -11.88 4.06 -5.25
N LEU A 62 -12.65 3.96 -4.15
CA LEU A 62 -12.62 2.76 -3.31
C LEU A 62 -13.13 1.51 -4.02
N VAL A 63 -14.19 1.65 -4.83
CA VAL A 63 -14.77 0.52 -5.57
C VAL A 63 -13.76 -0.01 -6.60
N GLU A 64 -13.12 0.89 -7.34
CA GLU A 64 -12.08 0.52 -8.30
C GLU A 64 -10.85 -0.07 -7.61
N ALA A 65 -10.44 0.47 -6.46
CA ALA A 65 -9.38 -0.10 -5.65
C ALA A 65 -9.70 -1.54 -5.19
N CYS A 66 -10.94 -1.79 -4.76
CA CYS A 66 -11.39 -3.14 -4.39
C CYS A 66 -11.32 -4.10 -5.57
N ARG A 67 -11.76 -3.67 -6.76
CA ARG A 67 -11.71 -4.48 -7.99
C ARG A 67 -10.27 -4.78 -8.41
N ALA A 68 -9.39 -3.79 -8.40
CA ALA A 68 -7.97 -3.94 -8.70
C ALA A 68 -7.29 -4.93 -7.74
N ALA A 69 -7.51 -4.75 -6.43
CA ALA A 69 -6.96 -5.65 -5.42
C ALA A 69 -7.40 -7.11 -5.61
N MET A 70 -8.65 -7.34 -6.02
CA MET A 70 -9.16 -8.68 -6.32
C MET A 70 -8.57 -9.30 -7.59
N ARG A 71 -7.99 -8.50 -8.48
CA ARG A 71 -7.25 -8.94 -9.68
C ARG A 71 -5.73 -9.00 -9.45
N ASP A 72 -5.26 -8.81 -8.22
CA ASP A 72 -3.84 -8.68 -7.88
C ASP A 72 -3.14 -7.52 -8.60
N GLU A 73 -3.91 -6.49 -8.95
CA GLU A 73 -3.41 -5.24 -9.52
C GLU A 73 -3.25 -4.20 -8.40
N PRO A 74 -2.14 -3.43 -8.39
CA PRO A 74 -1.96 -2.37 -7.42
C PRO A 74 -2.94 -1.22 -7.67
N PHE A 75 -3.46 -0.64 -6.59
CA PHE A 75 -4.21 0.62 -6.64
C PHE A 75 -3.53 1.66 -5.76
N LEU A 76 -3.05 2.73 -6.39
CA LEU A 76 -2.28 3.80 -5.75
C LEU A 76 -2.82 5.16 -6.20
N TYR A 77 -3.03 6.06 -5.25
CA TYR A 77 -3.32 7.46 -5.56
C TYR A 77 -2.06 8.16 -6.12
N PRO A 78 -2.21 9.26 -6.90
CA PRO A 78 -1.08 9.92 -7.57
C PRO A 78 0.09 10.31 -6.65
N GLY A 79 -0.21 10.71 -5.41
CA GLY A 79 0.83 11.05 -4.43
C GLY A 79 1.67 9.84 -4.00
N ALA A 80 1.06 8.67 -3.80
CA ALA A 80 1.78 7.43 -3.51
C ALA A 80 2.68 7.00 -4.67
N VAL A 81 2.23 7.15 -5.91
CA VAL A 81 3.06 6.86 -7.10
C VAL A 81 4.29 7.78 -7.13
N THR A 82 4.10 9.07 -6.86
CA THR A 82 5.19 10.04 -6.80
C THR A 82 6.20 9.68 -5.70
N ALA A 83 5.71 9.27 -4.52
CA ALA A 83 6.53 8.83 -3.40
C ALA A 83 7.36 7.58 -3.75
N LEU A 84 6.76 6.59 -4.44
CA LEU A 84 7.47 5.40 -4.92
C LEU A 84 8.59 5.76 -5.88
N ILE A 85 8.30 6.59 -6.89
CA ILE A 85 9.29 7.01 -7.88
C ILE A 85 10.46 7.73 -7.20
N ARG A 86 10.17 8.66 -6.29
CA ARG A 86 11.19 9.40 -5.53
C ARG A 86 12.07 8.45 -4.72
N ASN A 87 11.45 7.57 -3.92
CA ASN A 87 12.18 6.61 -3.10
C ASN A 87 13.07 5.68 -3.94
N PHE A 88 12.58 5.23 -5.09
CA PHE A 88 13.36 4.41 -6.02
C PHE A 88 14.59 5.16 -6.57
N LEU A 89 14.41 6.42 -6.99
CA LEU A 89 15.50 7.24 -7.53
C LEU A 89 16.53 7.61 -6.47
N ASP A 90 16.12 7.84 -5.23
CA ASP A 90 17.05 8.18 -4.15
C ASP A 90 17.91 6.96 -3.78
N ARG A 91 17.33 5.76 -3.69
CA ARG A 91 18.10 4.51 -3.48
C ARG A 91 19.10 4.22 -4.61
N ALA A 92 18.73 4.53 -5.85
CA ALA A 92 19.61 4.37 -7.00
C ALA A 92 20.83 5.33 -6.96
N LYS A 93 20.67 6.52 -6.37
CA LYS A 93 21.79 7.48 -6.17
C LYS A 93 22.71 7.05 -5.04
N ASP A 94 22.16 6.43 -4.00
CA ASP A 94 22.90 5.97 -2.83
C ASP A 94 23.75 4.71 -3.08
N GLY A 95 23.73 4.17 -4.31
CA GLY A 95 24.55 3.03 -4.71
C GLY A 95 24.07 1.69 -4.15
N GLU A 96 22.84 1.61 -3.62
CA GLU A 96 22.20 0.32 -3.35
C GLU A 96 21.98 -0.38 -4.69
N GLU A 97 22.53 -1.59 -4.86
CA GLU A 97 22.29 -2.43 -6.04
C GLU A 97 20.78 -2.58 -6.25
N LEU A 98 20.28 -1.95 -7.32
CA LEU A 98 18.94 -2.20 -7.82
C LEU A 98 18.82 -3.71 -8.05
N PRO A 99 17.75 -4.38 -7.56
CA PRO A 99 17.58 -5.79 -7.84
C PRO A 99 17.63 -5.99 -9.36
N ALA A 100 18.61 -6.76 -9.83
CA ALA A 100 18.96 -6.93 -11.25
C ALA A 100 17.84 -7.52 -12.13
N ARG A 101 16.66 -7.76 -11.56
CA ARG A 101 15.48 -8.35 -12.20
C ARG A 101 14.23 -7.53 -11.88
N ALA A 102 14.19 -6.29 -12.36
CA ALA A 102 12.94 -5.50 -12.39
C ALA A 102 12.16 -5.65 -13.71
N ILE A 103 12.68 -6.42 -14.66
CA ILE A 103 12.05 -6.71 -15.95
C ILE A 103 11.93 -8.24 -16.03
N THR A 104 10.72 -8.75 -15.82
CA THR A 104 10.39 -10.13 -16.22
C THR A 104 9.84 -10.01 -17.63
N GLU A 105 10.39 -10.79 -18.56
CA GLU A 105 9.86 -10.96 -19.92
C GLU A 105 8.41 -11.46 -19.92
#